data_AF-A0A3B0XPZ4-F1
#
_entry.id   AF-A0A3B0XPZ4-F1
#
_cell.length_a   1.000
_cell.length_b   1.000
_cell.length_c   1.000
_cell.angle_alpha   90.00
_cell.angle_beta   90.00
_cell.angle_gamma   90.00
#
_symmetry.space_group_name_H-M   'P 1'
#
loop_
_entity.id
_entity.type
_entity.pdbx_description
1 polymer ?
#
loop_
_entity_poly.entity_id
_entity_poly.type
_entity_poly.pdbx_seq_one_letter_code
_entity_poly.pdbx_strand_id
1 'polypeptide(L)'
;MSESETQSQAGEAEAQEAVSFLEQAITATKQTSRDETEDLLKNLTKEAMDGTIKWDKNLSVTINNAIAAIDEVMSKQLSAIMQNEKFQKLEGSWRGLNHLVMNSETSTDLKIRVMNISKKELTKDLEKAVEFDQSQIFKKIYESEFGTAGGEPYAALIGDFEFSGHPDDLDMLTSMSNVAAAGFCPFISAADPKMFGFDSFTELSKPRDLEKIFDSAEYTKWRSFRDSEDSRFVTLTMPRVLARLPYGAATKPVEAFNFEEAKLDSDGRQLESDHDEYCWMNAAYAMGTTLSQSYAEYGWCTSIRGAEGGGKVEGLPSHTFVSDDGDVDAKCPTEIGITDRREAELSKL
;
A
#
# COMPACT_ATOMS: atom_id res chain seq x y z
N MET A 1 -22.12 -100.30 -6.91
CA MET A 1 -22.61 -100.07 -8.27
C MET A 1 -23.89 -99.24 -8.12
N SER A 2 -23.75 -97.92 -7.89
CA SER A 2 -23.83 -96.82 -8.90
C SER A 2 -25.30 -96.58 -9.31
N GLU A 3 -25.99 -95.46 -9.08
CA GLU A 3 -25.68 -94.08 -8.69
C GLU A 3 -26.95 -93.50 -8.02
N SER A 4 -26.82 -92.83 -6.88
CA SER A 4 -27.91 -92.01 -6.31
C SER A 4 -27.35 -91.02 -5.29
N GLU A 5 -26.75 -89.93 -5.77
CA GLU A 5 -26.54 -88.72 -4.96
C GLU A 5 -26.83 -87.50 -5.81
N THR A 6 -28.04 -86.97 -5.68
CA THR A 6 -28.43 -85.67 -6.22
C THR A 6 -29.17 -84.95 -5.11
N GLN A 7 -28.46 -84.12 -4.35
CA GLN A 7 -29.00 -82.95 -3.65
C GLN A 7 -27.89 -82.26 -2.86
N SER A 8 -27.46 -81.08 -3.33
CA SER A 8 -27.40 -79.83 -2.54
C SER A 8 -26.68 -78.75 -3.33
N GLN A 9 -27.44 -77.98 -4.11
CA GLN A 9 -27.10 -76.59 -4.43
C GLN A 9 -28.37 -75.78 -4.17
N ALA A 10 -28.50 -75.34 -2.92
CA ALA A 10 -29.38 -74.24 -2.56
C ALA A 10 -28.67 -72.94 -2.99
N GLY A 11 -29.44 -72.07 -3.65
CA GLY A 11 -28.93 -70.85 -4.23
C GLY A 11 -28.49 -69.82 -3.20
N GLU A 12 -27.40 -69.14 -3.53
CA GLU A 12 -27.16 -67.77 -3.12
C GLU A 12 -27.40 -66.89 -4.34
N ALA A 13 -28.53 -66.18 -4.29
CA ALA A 13 -28.73 -64.99 -5.10
C ALA A 13 -27.82 -63.92 -4.52
N GLU A 14 -26.66 -63.69 -5.15
CA GLU A 14 -25.89 -62.47 -4.94
C GLU A 14 -26.71 -61.30 -5.48
N ALA A 15 -27.42 -60.63 -4.56
CA ALA A 15 -27.76 -59.23 -4.73
C ALA A 15 -26.43 -58.46 -4.81
N GLN A 16 -25.96 -58.19 -6.02
CA GLN A 16 -24.97 -57.15 -6.26
C GLN A 16 -25.61 -55.83 -5.83
N GLU A 17 -25.36 -55.42 -4.58
CA GLU A 17 -25.58 -54.04 -4.16
C GLU A 17 -24.86 -53.15 -5.16
N ALA A 18 -25.64 -52.39 -5.93
CA ALA A 18 -25.13 -51.36 -6.81
C ALA A 18 -24.39 -50.36 -5.93
N VAL A 19 -23.08 -50.54 -5.78
CA VAL A 19 -22.18 -49.65 -5.06
C VAL A 19 -22.54 -48.23 -5.47
N SER A 20 -22.92 -47.41 -4.49
CA SER A 20 -23.34 -46.04 -4.73
C SER A 20 -22.30 -45.35 -5.61
N PHE A 21 -22.73 -44.53 -6.58
CA PHE A 21 -21.80 -43.76 -7.43
C PHE A 21 -20.76 -43.00 -6.60
N LEU A 22 -21.14 -42.60 -5.38
CA LEU A 22 -20.27 -41.94 -4.40
C LEU A 22 -19.21 -42.91 -3.83
N GLU A 23 -19.56 -44.15 -3.52
CA GLU A 23 -18.58 -45.17 -3.10
C GLU A 23 -17.65 -45.57 -4.26
N GLN A 24 -18.14 -45.66 -5.49
CA GLN A 24 -17.29 -45.92 -6.65
C GLN A 24 -16.25 -44.80 -6.87
N ALA A 25 -16.66 -43.53 -6.70
CA ALA A 25 -15.77 -42.38 -6.81
C ALA A 25 -14.74 -42.31 -5.66
N ILE A 26 -15.16 -42.57 -4.41
CA ILE A 26 -14.25 -42.63 -3.25
C ILE A 26 -13.22 -43.74 -3.44
N THR A 27 -13.62 -44.92 -3.93
CA THR A 27 -12.72 -46.06 -4.13
C THR A 27 -11.71 -45.82 -5.27
N ALA A 28 -12.07 -45.01 -6.27
CA ALA A 28 -11.19 -44.59 -7.35
C ALA A 28 -10.14 -43.55 -6.91
N THR A 29 -10.42 -42.77 -5.86
CA THR A 29 -9.58 -41.64 -5.41
C THR A 29 -8.73 -42.04 -4.19
N LYS A 30 -7.75 -42.93 -4.40
CA LYS A 30 -6.96 -43.55 -3.31
C LYS A 30 -5.96 -42.61 -2.59
N GLN A 31 -5.74 -41.40 -3.10
CA GLN A 31 -4.71 -40.49 -2.58
C GLN A 31 -5.20 -39.52 -1.50
N THR A 32 -6.52 -39.36 -1.33
CA THR A 32 -7.14 -38.40 -0.40
C THR A 32 -7.88 -39.15 0.70
N SER A 33 -8.02 -38.56 1.88
CA SER A 33 -8.77 -39.21 2.97
C SER A 33 -10.25 -39.38 2.58
N ARG A 34 -10.90 -40.42 3.10
CA ARG A 34 -12.29 -40.78 2.74
C ARG A 34 -13.27 -39.64 3.07
N ASP A 35 -13.10 -39.01 4.23
CA ASP A 35 -13.96 -37.93 4.70
C ASP A 35 -13.82 -36.66 3.85
N GLU A 36 -12.59 -36.26 3.51
CA GLU A 36 -12.35 -35.11 2.62
C GLU A 36 -12.90 -35.34 1.22
N THR A 37 -12.77 -36.56 0.69
CA THR A 37 -13.28 -36.91 -0.64
C THR A 37 -14.80 -36.85 -0.68
N GLU A 38 -15.47 -37.30 0.38
CA GLU A 38 -16.93 -37.24 0.50
C GLU A 38 -17.42 -35.79 0.56
N ASP A 39 -16.76 -34.92 1.33
CA ASP A 39 -17.11 -33.50 1.42
C ASP A 39 -16.88 -32.75 0.11
N LEU A 40 -15.77 -33.01 -0.58
CA LEU A 40 -15.47 -32.42 -1.89
C LEU A 40 -16.52 -32.83 -2.94
N LEU A 41 -16.90 -34.10 -2.98
CA LEU A 41 -17.93 -34.61 -3.91
C LEU A 41 -19.31 -34.04 -3.60
N LYS A 42 -19.67 -33.89 -2.31
CA LYS A 42 -20.93 -33.25 -1.91
C LYS A 42 -20.98 -31.79 -2.34
N ASN A 43 -19.92 -31.03 -2.11
CA ASN A 43 -19.85 -29.62 -2.48
C ASN A 43 -19.93 -29.45 -4.01
N LEU A 44 -19.18 -30.25 -4.78
CA LEU A 44 -19.24 -30.21 -6.24
C LEU A 44 -20.64 -30.55 -6.77
N THR A 45 -21.29 -31.57 -6.21
CA THR A 45 -22.64 -31.99 -6.63
C THR A 45 -23.67 -30.91 -6.31
N LYS A 46 -23.54 -30.23 -5.17
CA LYS A 46 -24.41 -29.13 -4.77
C LYS A 46 -24.28 -27.94 -5.72
N GLU A 47 -23.06 -27.49 -6.01
CA GLU A 47 -22.81 -26.37 -6.93
C GLU A 47 -23.19 -26.68 -8.38
N ALA A 48 -23.08 -27.95 -8.80
CA ALA A 48 -23.59 -28.40 -10.09
C ALA A 48 -25.12 -28.37 -10.16
N MET A 49 -25.80 -28.69 -9.05
CA MET A 49 -27.27 -28.66 -8.95
C MET A 49 -27.82 -27.23 -8.87
N ASP A 50 -27.10 -26.33 -8.20
CA ASP A 50 -27.48 -24.91 -8.07
C ASP A 50 -27.27 -24.13 -9.39
N GLY A 51 -26.69 -24.77 -10.41
CA GLY A 51 -26.56 -24.22 -11.77
C GLY A 51 -25.39 -23.25 -11.95
N THR A 52 -24.53 -23.12 -10.92
CA THR A 52 -23.33 -22.27 -10.93
C THR A 52 -22.27 -22.79 -11.92
N ILE A 53 -22.28 -24.10 -12.20
CA ILE A 53 -21.27 -24.79 -13.02
C ILE A 53 -21.92 -25.32 -14.32
N LYS A 54 -21.43 -24.86 -15.48
CA LYS A 54 -21.78 -25.46 -16.77
C LYS A 54 -20.96 -26.73 -16.99
N TRP A 55 -21.65 -27.87 -17.07
CA TRP A 55 -21.01 -29.17 -17.27
C TRP A 55 -20.43 -29.29 -18.69
N ASP A 56 -19.13 -29.58 -18.78
CA ASP A 56 -18.44 -29.98 -20.00
C ASP A 56 -18.14 -31.49 -19.97
N LYS A 57 -18.00 -32.12 -21.13
CA LYS A 57 -17.53 -33.52 -21.24
C LYS A 57 -16.15 -33.72 -20.60
N ASN A 58 -15.33 -32.65 -20.52
CA ASN A 58 -14.07 -32.68 -19.79
C ASN A 58 -14.25 -32.16 -18.34
N LEU A 59 -14.19 -33.09 -17.37
CA LEU A 59 -14.34 -32.76 -15.96
C LEU A 59 -13.25 -31.78 -15.47
N SER A 60 -12.03 -31.87 -15.99
CA SER A 60 -10.94 -30.95 -15.62
C SER A 60 -11.25 -29.52 -16.05
N VAL A 61 -11.87 -29.32 -17.21
CA VAL A 61 -12.31 -27.99 -17.67
C VAL A 61 -13.42 -27.45 -16.78
N THR A 62 -14.37 -28.32 -16.41
CA THR A 62 -15.47 -27.97 -15.51
C THR A 62 -14.95 -27.53 -14.13
N ILE A 63 -14.00 -28.26 -13.56
CA ILE A 63 -13.37 -27.93 -12.26
C ILE A 63 -12.56 -26.64 -12.36
N ASN A 64 -11.74 -26.47 -13.40
CA ASN A 64 -10.94 -25.25 -13.58
C ASN A 64 -11.82 -24.01 -13.75
N ASN A 65 -12.94 -24.12 -14.47
CA ASN A 65 -13.91 -23.02 -14.60
C ASN A 65 -14.59 -22.70 -13.27
N ALA A 66 -14.90 -23.70 -12.46
CA ALA A 66 -15.46 -23.50 -11.12
C ALA A 66 -14.45 -22.80 -10.19
N ILE A 67 -13.18 -23.23 -10.22
CA ILE A 67 -12.09 -22.57 -9.48
C ILE A 67 -11.94 -21.11 -9.93
N ALA A 68 -11.92 -20.86 -11.24
CA ALA A 68 -11.82 -19.50 -11.78
C ALA A 68 -12.98 -18.59 -11.33
N ALA A 69 -14.21 -19.12 -11.28
CA ALA A 69 -15.36 -18.36 -10.78
C ALA A 69 -15.25 -18.04 -9.29
N ILE A 70 -14.72 -18.98 -8.48
CA ILE A 70 -14.45 -18.75 -7.05
C ILE A 70 -13.34 -17.70 -6.88
N ASP A 71 -12.25 -17.82 -7.64
CA ASP A 71 -11.13 -16.87 -7.64
C ASP A 71 -11.60 -15.46 -8.02
N GLU A 72 -12.53 -15.32 -8.97
CA GLU A 72 -13.10 -14.03 -9.35
C GLU A 72 -13.90 -13.40 -8.19
N VAL A 73 -14.74 -14.19 -7.51
CA VAL A 73 -15.53 -13.72 -6.36
C VAL A 73 -14.62 -13.36 -5.18
N MET A 74 -13.63 -14.19 -4.89
CA MET A 74 -12.64 -13.93 -3.84
C MET A 74 -11.81 -12.68 -4.16
N SER A 75 -11.40 -12.51 -5.41
CA SER A 75 -10.65 -11.33 -5.87
C SER A 75 -11.47 -10.06 -5.67
N LYS A 76 -12.73 -10.04 -6.11
CA LYS A 76 -13.64 -8.89 -5.90
C LYS A 76 -13.77 -8.54 -4.41
N GLN A 77 -13.94 -9.55 -3.56
CA GLN A 77 -14.09 -9.33 -2.13
C GLN A 77 -12.79 -8.85 -1.47
N LEU A 78 -11.65 -9.42 -1.83
CA LEU A 78 -10.34 -9.05 -1.29
C LEU A 78 -9.94 -7.65 -1.74
N SER A 79 -10.12 -7.32 -3.02
CA SER A 79 -9.88 -5.98 -3.56
C SER A 79 -10.71 -4.95 -2.79
N ALA A 80 -12.00 -5.20 -2.53
CA ALA A 80 -12.84 -4.29 -1.75
C ALA A 80 -12.36 -4.10 -0.29
N ILE A 81 -11.77 -5.13 0.32
CA ILE A 81 -11.17 -5.02 1.66
C ILE A 81 -9.88 -4.20 1.61
N MET A 82 -9.01 -4.49 0.63
CA MET A 82 -7.71 -3.84 0.48
C MET A 82 -7.84 -2.37 0.06
N GLN A 83 -8.82 -2.06 -0.79
CA GLN A 83 -9.13 -0.71 -1.26
C GLN A 83 -9.93 0.12 -0.25
N ASN A 84 -10.20 -0.42 0.96
CA ASN A 84 -10.80 0.37 2.00
C ASN A 84 -9.84 1.47 2.48
N GLU A 85 -10.30 2.72 2.55
CA GLU A 85 -9.49 3.89 2.95
C GLU A 85 -8.66 3.66 4.24
N LYS A 86 -9.24 2.99 5.24
CA LYS A 86 -8.53 2.73 6.51
C LYS A 86 -7.40 1.72 6.34
N PHE A 87 -7.62 0.69 5.52
CA PHE A 87 -6.62 -0.32 5.24
C PHE A 87 -5.53 0.24 4.34
N GLN A 88 -5.89 0.93 3.26
CA GLN A 88 -4.93 1.59 2.36
C GLN A 88 -4.05 2.59 3.10
N LYS A 89 -4.61 3.39 4.01
CA LYS A 89 -3.81 4.32 4.82
C LYS A 89 -2.79 3.59 5.68
N LEU A 90 -3.21 2.52 6.37
CA LEU A 90 -2.31 1.71 7.18
C LEU A 90 -1.25 1.00 6.31
N GLU A 91 -1.67 0.45 5.17
CA GLU A 91 -0.81 -0.22 4.21
C GLU A 91 0.23 0.76 3.65
N GLY A 92 -0.18 1.96 3.23
CA GLY A 92 0.69 3.02 2.72
C GLY A 92 1.75 3.45 3.72
N SER A 93 1.36 3.66 4.99
CA SER A 93 2.29 3.98 6.09
C SER A 93 3.33 2.88 6.31
N TRP A 94 2.90 1.62 6.45
CA TRP A 94 3.81 0.50 6.72
C TRP A 94 4.67 0.14 5.51
N ARG A 95 4.14 0.25 4.29
CA ARG A 95 4.92 0.05 3.07
C ARG A 95 5.92 1.17 2.85
N GLY A 96 5.55 2.41 3.14
CA GLY A 96 6.46 3.56 3.13
C GLY A 96 7.60 3.37 4.13
N LEU A 97 7.30 2.95 5.35
CA LEU A 97 8.32 2.61 6.34
C LEU A 97 9.21 1.45 5.87
N ASN A 98 8.62 0.39 5.30
CA ASN A 98 9.37 -0.73 4.74
C ASN A 98 10.27 -0.28 3.57
N HIS A 99 9.80 0.64 2.72
CA HIS A 99 10.59 1.23 1.65
C HIS A 99 11.79 2.00 2.22
N LEU A 100 11.58 2.82 3.25
CA LEU A 100 12.68 3.53 3.92
C LEU A 100 13.70 2.54 4.48
N VAL A 101 13.26 1.52 5.23
CA VAL A 101 14.16 0.56 5.88
C VAL A 101 14.93 -0.29 4.87
N MET A 102 14.26 -0.83 3.85
CA MET A 102 14.87 -1.74 2.88
C MET A 102 15.82 -1.04 1.91
N ASN A 103 15.62 0.27 1.68
CA ASN A 103 16.50 1.07 0.83
C ASN A 103 17.52 1.91 1.62
N SER A 104 17.61 1.72 2.95
CA SER A 104 18.64 2.37 3.78
C SER A 104 19.73 1.39 4.17
N GLU A 105 20.99 1.77 3.99
CA GLU A 105 22.15 1.00 4.47
C GLU A 105 22.36 1.21 5.98
N THR A 106 21.50 0.60 6.79
CA THR A 106 21.60 0.71 8.26
C THR A 106 22.88 0.06 8.79
N SER A 107 23.58 0.77 9.67
CA SER A 107 24.87 0.36 10.25
C SER A 107 24.97 0.79 11.71
N THR A 108 26.16 0.74 12.31
CA THR A 108 26.39 1.35 13.63
C THR A 108 26.16 2.86 13.61
N ASP A 109 26.37 3.49 12.45
CA ASP A 109 26.38 4.94 12.29
C ASP A 109 25.06 5.47 11.68
N LEU A 110 24.29 4.61 11.02
CA LEU A 110 22.97 4.94 10.46
C LEU A 110 21.89 4.09 11.14
N LYS A 111 21.06 4.74 11.96
CA LYS A 111 19.97 4.11 12.70
C LYS A 111 18.63 4.75 12.35
N ILE A 112 17.60 3.92 12.20
CA ILE A 112 16.22 4.35 12.03
C ILE A 112 15.48 4.03 13.31
N ARG A 113 14.95 5.05 13.99
CA ARG A 113 14.13 4.90 15.19
C ARG A 113 12.69 5.27 14.87
N VAL A 114 11.77 4.34 15.14
CA VAL A 114 10.35 4.50 14.81
C VAL A 114 9.56 4.79 16.07
N MET A 115 8.73 5.83 16.01
CA MET A 115 7.77 6.16 17.07
C MET A 115 6.36 6.17 16.47
N ASN A 116 5.52 5.26 16.95
CA ASN A 116 4.12 5.23 16.56
C ASN A 116 3.34 6.30 17.32
N ILE A 117 2.83 7.30 16.60
CA ILE A 117 1.99 8.37 17.14
C ILE A 117 1.01 8.81 16.06
N SER A 118 -0.27 8.94 16.40
CA SER A 118 -1.25 9.48 15.46
C SER A 118 -1.14 11.01 15.38
N LYS A 119 -1.54 11.59 14.23
CA LYS A 119 -1.57 13.04 14.05
C LYS A 119 -2.33 13.75 15.18
N LYS A 120 -3.49 13.21 15.58
CA LYS A 120 -4.33 13.74 16.66
C LYS A 120 -3.66 13.71 18.03
N GLU A 121 -2.90 12.65 18.34
CA GLU A 121 -2.17 12.54 19.59
C GLU A 121 -1.00 13.52 19.65
N LEU A 122 -0.31 13.69 18.52
CA LEU A 122 0.78 14.67 18.41
C LEU A 122 0.26 16.11 18.56
N THR A 123 -0.83 16.47 17.86
CA THR A 123 -1.49 17.77 18.03
C THR A 123 -1.87 18.00 19.50
N LYS A 124 -2.51 17.00 20.14
CA LYS A 124 -2.93 17.10 21.53
C LYS A 124 -1.76 17.21 22.52
N ASP A 125 -0.62 16.59 22.23
CA ASP A 125 0.58 16.73 23.06
C ASP A 125 1.14 18.16 22.99
N LEU A 126 1.21 18.71 21.77
CA LEU A 126 1.68 20.06 21.50
C LEU A 126 0.75 21.13 22.09
N GLU A 127 -0.57 20.99 21.95
CA GLU A 127 -1.57 21.92 22.50
C GLU A 127 -1.63 21.92 24.03
N LYS A 128 -1.34 20.78 24.66
CA LYS A 128 -1.33 20.67 26.13
C LYS A 128 -0.12 21.33 26.76
N ALA A 129 0.98 21.41 26.02
CA ALA A 129 2.19 22.04 26.51
C ALA A 129 1.99 23.56 26.53
N VAL A 130 2.41 24.21 27.63
CA VAL A 130 2.34 25.68 27.73
C VAL A 130 3.31 26.32 26.73
N GLU A 131 4.47 25.68 26.56
CA GLU A 131 5.51 26.01 25.62
C GLU A 131 5.98 24.73 24.92
N PHE A 132 6.50 24.85 23.70
CA PHE A 132 6.88 23.68 22.89
C PHE A 132 7.93 22.78 23.56
N ASP A 133 8.80 23.36 24.39
CA ASP A 133 9.87 22.69 25.13
C ASP A 133 9.37 21.78 26.28
N GLN A 134 8.11 21.91 26.67
CA GLN A 134 7.49 21.07 27.71
C GLN A 134 6.73 19.87 27.14
N SER A 135 6.58 19.80 25.82
CA SER A 135 5.89 18.70 25.13
C SER A 135 6.62 17.37 25.28
N GLN A 136 5.91 16.25 25.22
CA GLN A 136 6.54 14.92 25.27
C GLN A 136 7.40 14.68 24.02
N ILE A 137 6.98 15.22 22.88
CA ILE A 137 7.76 15.12 21.64
C ILE A 137 9.12 15.81 21.77
N PHE A 138 9.16 17.02 22.36
CA PHE A 138 10.42 17.72 22.62
C PHE A 138 11.34 16.93 23.54
N LYS A 139 10.82 16.36 24.63
CA LYS A 139 11.63 15.55 25.55
C LYS A 139 12.26 14.33 24.87
N LYS A 140 11.54 13.71 23.94
CA LYS A 140 12.03 12.54 23.20
C LYS A 140 13.08 12.89 22.15
N ILE A 141 12.92 14.03 21.47
CA ILE A 141 13.82 14.45 20.39
C ILE A 141 15.04 15.16 20.95
N TYR A 142 14.83 16.15 21.81
CA TYR A 142 15.87 17.00 22.37
C TYR A 142 16.44 16.40 23.67
N GLU A 143 15.67 16.35 24.75
CA GLU A 143 16.23 16.02 26.09
C GLU A 143 16.84 14.62 26.15
N SER A 144 16.17 13.62 25.57
CA SER A 144 16.60 12.21 25.66
C SER A 144 17.86 11.91 24.85
N GLU A 145 18.14 12.68 23.81
CA GLU A 145 19.26 12.44 22.90
C GLU A 145 20.17 13.66 22.81
N PHE A 146 19.78 14.70 22.07
CA PHE A 146 20.63 15.87 21.80
C PHE A 146 21.11 16.61 23.07
N GLY A 147 20.22 16.76 24.05
CA GLY A 147 20.50 17.41 25.33
C GLY A 147 21.21 16.54 26.37
N THR A 148 21.34 15.23 26.12
CA THR A 148 21.95 14.28 27.05
C THR A 148 23.39 13.97 26.64
N ALA A 149 24.32 14.04 27.60
CA ALA A 149 25.72 13.70 27.36
C ALA A 149 25.87 12.22 26.94
N GLY A 150 26.39 12.00 25.73
CA GLY A 150 26.52 10.66 25.14
C GLY A 150 25.26 10.14 24.43
N GLY A 151 24.23 10.98 24.24
CA GLY A 151 23.08 10.66 23.40
C GLY A 151 23.41 10.66 21.90
N GLU A 152 22.47 10.17 21.10
CA GLU A 152 22.59 10.07 19.64
C GLU A 152 21.61 11.03 18.96
N PRO A 153 22.04 12.25 18.59
CA PRO A 153 21.13 13.25 18.04
C PRO A 153 20.51 12.79 16.72
N TYR A 154 19.25 13.16 16.50
CA TYR A 154 18.52 12.82 15.29
C TYR A 154 18.95 13.73 14.13
N ALA A 155 19.32 13.12 13.00
CA ALA A 155 19.71 13.87 11.80
C ALA A 155 18.50 14.49 11.07
N ALA A 156 17.36 13.80 11.05
CA ALA A 156 16.13 14.26 10.44
C ALA A 156 14.93 13.55 11.09
N LEU A 157 13.76 14.17 11.01
CA LEU A 157 12.50 13.62 11.47
C LEU A 157 11.59 13.38 10.27
N ILE A 158 11.23 12.12 10.01
CA ILE A 158 10.30 11.77 8.95
C ILE A 158 8.90 11.62 9.56
N GLY A 159 8.01 12.56 9.23
CA GLY A 159 6.61 12.57 9.65
C GLY A 159 5.72 11.99 8.56
N ASP A 160 5.13 10.83 8.81
CA ASP A 160 4.08 10.26 7.96
C ASP A 160 2.72 10.95 8.19
N PHE A 161 2.71 12.26 7.93
CA PHE A 161 1.55 13.12 8.02
C PHE A 161 1.39 13.89 6.72
N GLU A 162 0.16 14.37 6.52
CA GLU A 162 -0.21 15.21 5.40
C GLU A 162 -0.79 16.48 5.98
N PHE A 163 -0.21 17.62 5.61
CA PHE A 163 -0.59 18.93 6.13
C PHE A 163 -1.42 19.69 5.10
N SER A 164 -2.61 20.12 5.53
CA SER A 164 -3.51 20.97 4.76
C SER A 164 -3.38 22.44 5.16
N GLY A 165 -4.10 23.32 4.45
CA GLY A 165 -4.21 24.74 4.81
C GLY A 165 -5.06 25.00 6.06
N HIS A 166 -5.54 23.96 6.76
CA HIS A 166 -6.37 24.09 7.93
C HIS A 166 -5.60 24.72 9.11
N PRO A 167 -6.19 25.63 9.90
CA PRO A 167 -5.53 26.27 11.03
C PRO A 167 -4.86 25.30 12.02
N ASP A 168 -5.54 24.22 12.41
CA ASP A 168 -5.00 23.21 13.34
C ASP A 168 -3.74 22.51 12.80
N ASP A 169 -3.70 22.27 11.49
CA ASP A 169 -2.54 21.67 10.82
C ASP A 169 -1.35 22.63 10.83
N LEU A 170 -1.60 23.91 10.59
CA LEU A 170 -0.59 24.96 10.61
C LEU A 170 -0.07 25.24 12.03
N ASP A 171 -0.93 25.20 13.03
CA ASP A 171 -0.55 25.39 14.44
C ASP A 171 0.32 24.21 14.92
N MET A 172 -0.03 22.98 14.51
CA MET A 172 0.80 21.79 14.70
C MET A 172 2.15 21.92 13.97
N LEU A 173 2.14 22.35 12.71
CA LEU A 173 3.35 22.51 11.90
C LEU A 173 4.30 23.56 12.50
N THR A 174 3.76 24.66 13.00
CA THR A 174 4.51 25.72 13.71
C THR A 174 5.12 25.18 15.00
N SER A 175 4.37 24.41 15.77
CA SER A 175 4.90 23.82 17.00
C SER A 175 6.01 22.80 16.70
N MET A 176 5.84 21.99 15.65
CA MET A 176 6.85 21.05 15.18
C MET A 176 8.08 21.75 14.61
N SER A 177 7.95 22.89 13.92
CA SER A 177 9.10 23.65 13.44
C SER A 177 9.98 24.13 14.58
N ASN A 178 9.38 24.56 15.70
CA ASN A 178 10.12 25.01 16.88
C ASN A 178 10.88 23.85 17.54
N VAL A 179 10.25 22.67 17.63
CA VAL A 179 10.91 21.45 18.13
C VAL A 179 12.05 21.01 17.21
N ALA A 180 11.83 21.04 15.90
CA ALA A 180 12.83 20.71 14.88
C ALA A 180 14.04 21.68 14.92
N ALA A 181 13.77 22.98 15.05
CA ALA A 181 14.78 24.02 15.17
C ALA A 181 15.63 23.84 16.44
N ALA A 182 15.00 23.58 17.59
CA ALA A 182 15.71 23.34 18.83
C ALA A 182 16.60 22.08 18.79
N GLY A 183 16.14 21.02 18.14
CA GLY A 183 16.89 19.77 17.95
C GLY A 183 17.88 19.78 16.79
N PHE A 184 17.97 20.87 16.02
CA PHE A 184 18.72 20.94 14.75
C PHE A 184 18.41 19.77 13.80
N CYS A 185 17.15 19.32 13.80
CA CYS A 185 16.72 18.14 13.08
C CYS A 185 15.55 18.51 12.15
N PRO A 186 15.76 18.65 10.82
CA PRO A 186 14.69 19.03 9.91
C PRO A 186 13.54 18.02 9.95
N PHE A 187 12.32 18.55 10.01
CA PHE A 187 11.07 17.80 9.95
C PHE A 187 10.57 17.72 8.51
N ILE A 188 10.51 16.50 7.98
CA ILE A 188 10.14 16.21 6.61
C ILE A 188 8.82 15.46 6.65
N SER A 189 7.82 16.02 5.98
CA SER A 189 6.47 15.44 5.90
C SER A 189 5.88 15.66 4.52
N ALA A 190 4.57 15.48 4.34
CA ALA A 190 3.90 15.73 3.07
C ALA A 190 2.87 16.85 3.14
N ALA A 191 2.67 17.53 2.01
CA ALA A 191 1.52 18.39 1.81
C ALA A 191 0.29 17.55 1.42
N ASP A 192 -0.89 17.92 1.90
CA ASP A 192 -2.18 17.38 1.47
C ASP A 192 -2.66 18.13 0.20
N PRO A 193 -3.37 17.51 -0.75
CA PRO A 193 -3.96 18.22 -1.89
C PRO A 193 -4.79 19.45 -1.50
N LYS A 194 -5.46 19.38 -0.34
CA LYS A 194 -6.28 20.47 0.22
C LYS A 194 -5.47 21.69 0.61
N MET A 195 -4.15 21.57 0.74
CA MET A 195 -3.26 22.71 0.89
C MET A 195 -3.42 23.70 -0.27
N PHE A 196 -3.68 23.20 -1.48
CA PHE A 196 -3.88 24.00 -2.68
C PHE A 196 -5.38 24.21 -3.02
N GLY A 197 -6.28 23.75 -2.15
CA GLY A 197 -7.72 23.74 -2.42
C GLY A 197 -8.16 22.69 -3.44
N PHE A 198 -7.37 21.63 -3.66
CA PHE A 198 -7.72 20.51 -4.51
C PHE A 198 -8.29 19.36 -3.70
N ASP A 199 -9.11 18.53 -4.34
CA ASP A 199 -9.54 17.24 -3.78
C ASP A 199 -8.49 16.15 -4.05
N SER A 200 -7.70 16.27 -5.11
CA SER A 200 -6.67 15.30 -5.53
C SER A 200 -5.47 16.01 -6.19
N PHE A 201 -4.27 15.43 -6.06
CA PHE A 201 -3.07 15.94 -6.73
C PHE A 201 -3.14 15.84 -8.27
N THR A 202 -4.04 15.02 -8.82
CA THR A 202 -4.32 14.97 -10.26
C THR A 202 -4.78 16.32 -10.83
N GLU A 203 -5.30 17.21 -9.98
CA GLU A 203 -5.77 18.55 -10.34
C GLU A 203 -4.66 19.59 -10.44
N LEU A 204 -3.43 19.26 -10.04
CA LEU A 204 -2.29 20.19 -10.00
C LEU A 204 -1.98 20.84 -11.37
N SER A 205 -2.38 20.21 -12.46
CA SER A 205 -2.23 20.75 -13.81
C SER A 205 -3.22 21.89 -14.14
N LYS A 206 -4.38 21.96 -13.46
CA LYS A 206 -5.51 22.85 -13.79
C LYS A 206 -5.24 24.35 -13.54
N PRO A 207 -4.71 24.79 -12.38
CA PRO A 207 -4.64 26.21 -12.06
C PRO A 207 -3.51 26.89 -12.83
N ARG A 208 -3.78 27.97 -13.57
CA ARG A 208 -2.74 28.64 -14.38
C ARG A 208 -1.53 29.13 -13.59
N ASP A 209 -1.73 29.48 -12.31
CA ASP A 209 -0.77 30.12 -11.43
C ASP A 209 -1.02 29.62 -10.00
N LEU A 210 -0.06 28.89 -9.43
CA LEU A 210 -0.17 28.31 -8.09
C LEU A 210 0.11 29.34 -6.99
N GLU A 211 0.94 30.35 -7.25
CA GLU A 211 1.29 31.38 -6.26
C GLU A 211 0.03 32.16 -5.83
N LYS A 212 -0.86 32.45 -6.79
CA LYS A 212 -2.12 33.16 -6.53
C LYS A 212 -3.10 32.42 -5.62
N ILE A 213 -3.00 31.09 -5.51
CA ILE A 213 -3.85 30.33 -4.58
C ILE A 213 -3.57 30.80 -3.16
N PHE A 214 -2.29 30.97 -2.85
CA PHE A 214 -1.82 31.37 -1.53
C PHE A 214 -1.92 32.86 -1.26
N ASP A 215 -2.49 33.68 -2.14
CA ASP A 215 -2.74 35.13 -1.92
C ASP A 215 -4.06 35.39 -1.18
N SER A 216 -4.97 34.42 -1.14
CA SER A 216 -6.26 34.55 -0.44
C SER A 216 -6.09 34.83 1.05
N ALA A 217 -7.09 35.47 1.68
CA ALA A 217 -7.10 35.72 3.12
C ALA A 217 -7.09 34.42 3.95
N GLU A 218 -7.61 33.33 3.39
CA GLU A 218 -7.64 32.00 4.01
C GLU A 218 -6.23 31.47 4.33
N TYR A 219 -5.24 31.80 3.50
CA TYR A 219 -3.84 31.38 3.66
C TYR A 219 -3.00 32.34 4.50
N THR A 220 -3.61 33.26 5.25
CA THR A 220 -2.86 34.21 6.10
C THR A 220 -1.97 33.50 7.11
N LYS A 221 -2.48 32.46 7.78
CA LYS A 221 -1.68 31.65 8.71
C LYS A 221 -0.52 30.94 8.02
N TRP A 222 -0.73 30.41 6.80
CA TRP A 222 0.32 29.75 6.03
C TRP A 222 1.45 30.72 5.67
N ARG A 223 1.11 31.91 5.17
CA ARG A 223 2.10 32.97 4.89
C ARG A 223 2.86 33.37 6.15
N SER A 224 2.16 33.57 7.27
CA SER A 224 2.79 33.85 8.56
C SER A 224 3.74 32.74 9.03
N PHE A 225 3.38 31.47 8.81
CA PHE A 225 4.27 30.35 9.09
C PHE A 225 5.52 30.38 8.21
N ARG A 226 5.38 30.62 6.90
CA ARG A 226 6.53 30.73 5.98
C ARG A 226 7.46 31.89 6.29
N ASP A 227 6.91 33.01 6.76
CA ASP A 227 7.70 34.18 7.19
C ASP A 227 8.44 33.93 8.52
N SER A 228 8.07 32.88 9.27
CA SER A 228 8.74 32.49 10.51
C SER A 228 10.15 31.96 10.25
N GLU A 229 11.07 32.24 11.16
CA GLU A 229 12.46 31.81 11.03
C GLU A 229 12.61 30.28 11.08
N ASP A 230 11.83 29.64 11.96
CA ASP A 230 11.90 28.20 12.23
C ASP A 230 11.29 27.35 11.09
N SER A 231 10.53 27.96 10.18
CA SER A 231 9.95 27.27 9.02
C SER A 231 11.02 26.64 8.11
N ARG A 232 12.27 27.15 8.15
CA ARG A 232 13.41 26.58 7.43
C ARG A 232 13.75 25.14 7.81
N PHE A 233 13.30 24.69 8.98
CA PHE A 233 13.48 23.32 9.46
C PHE A 233 12.36 22.38 9.02
N VAL A 234 11.39 22.87 8.24
CA VAL A 234 10.27 22.07 7.75
C VAL A 234 10.34 21.92 6.24
N THR A 235 10.22 20.68 5.76
CA THR A 235 10.12 20.36 4.34
C THR A 235 8.83 19.58 4.12
N LEU A 236 7.96 20.08 3.24
CA LEU A 236 6.77 19.36 2.79
C LEU A 236 7.01 18.79 1.40
N THR A 237 6.90 17.47 1.29
CA THR A 237 7.06 16.71 0.05
C THR A 237 5.70 16.52 -0.63
N MET A 238 5.72 16.47 -1.96
CA MET A 238 4.56 16.19 -2.80
C MET A 238 5.02 15.82 -4.21
N PRO A 239 4.24 15.04 -4.97
CA PRO A 239 3.00 14.35 -4.59
C PRO A 239 3.31 12.99 -3.94
N ARG A 240 2.30 12.17 -3.61
CA ARG A 240 2.55 10.81 -3.10
C ARG A 240 3.20 9.91 -4.16
N VAL A 241 3.81 8.83 -3.69
CA VAL A 241 4.56 7.88 -4.52
C VAL A 241 3.94 6.50 -4.42
N LEU A 242 3.95 5.73 -5.50
CA LEU A 242 3.35 4.40 -5.56
C LEU A 242 4.13 3.43 -4.64
N ALA A 243 3.44 2.83 -3.68
CA ALA A 243 4.07 1.95 -2.68
C ALA A 243 4.31 0.53 -3.19
N ARG A 244 3.43 0.05 -4.09
CA ARG A 244 3.51 -1.29 -4.70
C ARG A 244 2.78 -1.33 -6.03
N LEU A 245 3.10 -2.36 -6.83
CA LEU A 245 2.26 -2.75 -7.95
C LEU A 245 0.95 -3.41 -7.45
N PRO A 246 -0.17 -3.22 -8.17
CA PRO A 246 -1.36 -4.05 -8.01
C PRO A 246 -1.01 -5.53 -8.17
N TYR A 247 -1.65 -6.39 -7.38
CA TYR A 247 -1.49 -7.83 -7.51
C TYR A 247 -2.21 -8.35 -8.77
N GLY A 248 -1.61 -9.35 -9.40
CA GLY A 248 -2.14 -9.94 -10.63
C GLY A 248 -1.12 -10.87 -11.27
N ALA A 249 -1.57 -11.74 -12.16
CA ALA A 249 -0.74 -12.71 -12.85
C ALA A 249 0.34 -12.05 -13.72
N ALA A 250 0.03 -10.90 -14.32
CA ALA A 250 0.95 -10.14 -15.18
C ALA A 250 1.97 -9.31 -14.39
N THR A 251 1.66 -8.96 -13.14
CA THR A 251 2.45 -8.05 -12.30
C THR A 251 3.12 -8.82 -11.16
N LYS A 252 2.38 -9.07 -10.09
CA LYS A 252 2.84 -9.77 -8.90
C LYS A 252 1.84 -10.86 -8.54
N PRO A 253 2.08 -12.11 -8.98
CA PRO A 253 1.16 -13.21 -8.71
C PRO A 253 1.19 -13.60 -7.23
N VAL A 254 0.06 -14.14 -6.76
CA VAL A 254 -0.10 -14.71 -5.43
C VAL A 254 -0.15 -16.23 -5.55
N GLU A 255 0.54 -16.95 -4.67
CA GLU A 255 0.63 -18.42 -4.75
C GLU A 255 -0.66 -19.13 -4.28
N ALA A 256 -1.43 -18.49 -3.41
CA ALA A 256 -2.59 -19.12 -2.75
C ALA A 256 -3.79 -19.30 -3.69
N PHE A 257 -4.05 -18.32 -4.56
CA PHE A 257 -5.12 -18.34 -5.57
C PHE A 257 -4.83 -17.30 -6.65
N ASN A 258 -5.55 -17.36 -7.78
CA ASN A 258 -5.39 -16.39 -8.88
C ASN A 258 -6.04 -15.06 -8.51
N PHE A 259 -5.33 -14.27 -7.70
CA PHE A 259 -5.79 -12.96 -7.27
C PHE A 259 -5.52 -11.90 -8.34
N GLU A 260 -6.57 -11.19 -8.75
CA GLU A 260 -6.49 -10.04 -9.66
C GLU A 260 -7.09 -8.82 -8.96
N GLU A 261 -6.24 -7.84 -8.68
CA GLU A 261 -6.66 -6.63 -7.98
C GLU A 261 -7.28 -5.60 -8.93
N ALA A 262 -6.68 -5.46 -10.12
CA ALA A 262 -7.19 -4.60 -11.19
C ALA A 262 -8.25 -5.34 -12.03
N LYS A 263 -9.15 -4.57 -12.67
CA LYS A 263 -10.13 -5.14 -13.60
C LYS A 263 -9.41 -5.70 -14.83
N LEU A 264 -9.86 -6.85 -15.30
CA LEU A 264 -9.33 -7.48 -16.52
C LEU A 264 -10.24 -7.23 -17.71
N ASP A 265 -9.64 -7.02 -18.89
CA ASP A 265 -10.32 -7.08 -20.18
C ASP A 265 -10.57 -8.54 -20.61
N SER A 266 -11.37 -8.72 -21.66
CA SER A 266 -11.67 -10.00 -22.31
C SER A 266 -10.43 -10.79 -22.76
N ASP A 267 -9.32 -10.11 -23.04
CA ASP A 267 -8.02 -10.71 -23.37
C ASP A 267 -7.13 -10.99 -22.13
N GLY A 268 -7.65 -10.79 -20.92
CA GLY A 268 -6.93 -11.05 -19.66
C GLY A 268 -5.86 -10.00 -19.31
N ARG A 269 -5.98 -8.79 -19.88
CA ARG A 269 -5.08 -7.66 -19.60
C ARG A 269 -5.67 -6.74 -18.55
N GLN A 270 -4.84 -6.17 -17.69
CA GLN A 270 -5.29 -5.21 -16.68
C GLN A 270 -5.71 -3.89 -17.33
N LEU A 271 -6.91 -3.45 -17.00
CA LEU A 271 -7.48 -2.16 -17.36
C LEU A 271 -6.98 -1.06 -16.41
N GLU A 272 -7.24 0.19 -16.76
CA GLU A 272 -6.96 1.29 -15.85
C GLU A 272 -7.78 1.15 -14.55
N SER A 273 -7.08 1.19 -13.41
CA SER A 273 -7.68 1.32 -12.10
C SER A 273 -7.86 2.79 -11.74
N ASP A 274 -8.88 3.07 -10.93
CA ASP A 274 -9.10 4.43 -10.42
C ASP A 274 -7.88 4.86 -9.60
N HIS A 275 -7.56 6.16 -9.63
CA HIS A 275 -6.35 6.70 -9.01
C HIS A 275 -6.24 6.34 -7.52
N ASP A 276 -7.35 6.37 -6.81
CA ASP A 276 -7.42 6.10 -5.36
C ASP A 276 -7.41 4.58 -5.03
N GLU A 277 -7.58 3.70 -6.02
CA GLU A 277 -7.46 2.25 -5.81
C GLU A 277 -6.00 1.82 -5.61
N TYR A 278 -5.04 2.62 -6.09
CA TYR A 278 -3.62 2.36 -5.92
C TYR A 278 -3.17 2.61 -4.48
N CYS A 279 -2.26 1.77 -4.00
CA CYS A 279 -1.63 1.96 -2.69
C CYS A 279 -0.52 3.02 -2.79
N TRP A 280 -0.84 4.25 -2.41
CA TRP A 280 0.13 5.35 -2.32
C TRP A 280 0.83 5.38 -0.96
N MET A 281 2.13 5.65 -0.96
CA MET A 281 2.93 5.95 0.23
C MET A 281 3.32 7.42 0.25
N ASN A 282 3.57 7.93 1.46
CA ASN A 282 4.03 9.29 1.68
C ASN A 282 5.43 9.51 1.08
N ALA A 283 5.59 10.58 0.30
CA ALA A 283 6.86 10.94 -0.33
C ALA A 283 7.95 11.33 0.68
N ALA A 284 7.59 11.64 1.93
CA ALA A 284 8.55 11.87 3.00
C ALA A 284 9.45 10.65 3.24
N TYR A 285 8.95 9.43 3.01
CA TYR A 285 9.76 8.21 3.08
C TYR A 285 10.80 8.14 1.95
N ALA A 286 10.41 8.51 0.72
CA ALA A 286 11.35 8.55 -0.41
C ALA A 286 12.44 9.60 -0.19
N MET A 287 12.09 10.78 0.35
CA MET A 287 13.07 11.78 0.77
C MET A 287 13.98 11.26 1.89
N GLY A 288 13.41 10.54 2.86
CA GLY A 288 14.18 9.84 3.90
C GLY A 288 15.21 8.86 3.33
N THR A 289 14.85 8.11 2.29
CA THR A 289 15.77 7.20 1.60
C THR A 289 16.92 7.96 0.94
N THR A 290 16.64 9.07 0.25
CA THR A 290 17.71 9.90 -0.34
C THR A 290 18.66 10.48 0.71
N LEU A 291 18.15 10.84 1.89
CA LEU A 291 18.96 11.30 3.01
C LEU A 291 19.87 10.18 3.54
N SER A 292 19.32 8.98 3.75
CA SER A 292 20.09 7.83 4.19
C SER A 292 21.18 7.45 3.20
N GLN A 293 20.87 7.52 1.89
CA GLN A 293 21.82 7.20 0.84
C GLN A 293 22.94 8.23 0.77
N SER A 294 22.62 9.54 0.80
CA SER A 294 23.64 10.59 0.84
C SER A 294 24.56 10.45 2.05
N TYR A 295 24.03 10.07 3.21
CA TYR A 295 24.85 9.82 4.39
C TYR A 295 25.71 8.56 4.25
N ALA A 296 25.17 7.47 3.71
CA ALA A 296 25.93 6.23 3.50
C ALA A 296 27.10 6.45 2.50
N GLU A 297 26.87 7.22 1.43
CA GLU A 297 27.89 7.47 0.40
C GLU A 297 28.94 8.51 0.82
N TYR A 298 28.53 9.59 1.49
CA TYR A 298 29.39 10.75 1.73
C TYR A 298 29.66 11.05 3.21
N GLY A 299 28.94 10.42 4.14
CA GLY A 299 28.94 10.77 5.57
C GLY A 299 28.18 12.06 5.90
N TRP A 300 27.56 12.70 4.90
CA TRP A 300 26.83 13.96 5.03
C TRP A 300 25.60 13.99 4.14
N CYS A 301 24.51 14.58 4.61
CA CYS A 301 23.25 14.74 3.88
C CYS A 301 23.25 15.96 2.93
N THR A 302 24.27 16.08 2.07
CA THR A 302 24.42 17.24 1.16
C THR A 302 23.96 16.95 -0.27
N SER A 303 23.99 15.69 -0.70
CA SER A 303 23.66 15.23 -2.06
C SER A 303 22.25 14.64 -2.08
N ILE A 304 21.24 15.50 -1.91
CA ILE A 304 19.85 15.09 -1.68
C ILE A 304 18.88 15.72 -2.70
N ARG A 305 19.39 16.36 -3.75
CA ARG A 305 18.56 17.08 -4.73
C ARG A 305 19.12 17.01 -6.15
N GLY A 306 18.23 17.00 -7.12
CA GLY A 306 18.57 16.93 -8.55
C GLY A 306 18.84 15.52 -9.03
N ALA A 307 18.53 15.26 -10.30
CA ALA A 307 18.58 13.93 -10.91
C ALA A 307 19.98 13.30 -10.88
N GLU A 308 21.03 14.10 -11.05
CA GLU A 308 22.44 13.67 -10.97
C GLU A 308 23.12 14.14 -9.67
N GLY A 309 22.36 14.77 -8.76
CA GLY A 309 22.85 15.36 -7.51
C GLY A 309 22.41 14.59 -6.26
N GLY A 310 22.18 13.28 -6.40
CA GLY A 310 21.77 12.39 -5.30
C GLY A 310 20.31 12.49 -4.88
N GLY A 311 19.50 13.33 -5.54
CA GLY A 311 18.06 13.43 -5.29
C GLY A 311 17.19 12.49 -6.13
N LYS A 312 17.78 11.53 -6.85
CA LYS A 312 17.07 10.61 -7.72
C LYS A 312 16.50 9.45 -6.91
N VAL A 313 15.19 9.25 -7.00
CA VAL A 313 14.51 8.09 -6.43
C VAL A 313 14.41 7.02 -7.52
N GLU A 314 15.08 5.89 -7.31
CA GLU A 314 15.10 4.77 -8.25
C GLU A 314 14.19 3.63 -7.80
N GLY A 315 13.92 2.69 -8.71
CA GLY A 315 13.19 1.46 -8.37
C GLY A 315 11.71 1.66 -8.01
N LEU A 316 11.11 2.79 -8.40
CA LEU A 316 9.69 3.01 -8.16
C LEU A 316 8.83 2.04 -8.97
N PRO A 317 7.73 1.51 -8.40
CA PRO A 317 6.81 0.65 -9.12
C PRO A 317 6.21 1.38 -10.33
N SER A 318 6.20 0.71 -11.49
CA SER A 318 5.55 1.20 -12.71
C SER A 318 4.53 0.16 -13.19
N HIS A 319 3.26 0.51 -13.14
CA HIS A 319 2.15 -0.36 -13.52
C HIS A 319 1.74 -0.08 -14.96
N THR A 320 1.87 -1.08 -15.84
CA THR A 320 1.41 -0.99 -17.23
C THR A 320 0.00 -1.55 -17.36
N PHE A 321 -0.89 -0.82 -18.02
CA PHE A 321 -2.28 -1.22 -18.26
C PHE A 321 -2.67 -0.92 -19.70
N VAL A 322 -3.81 -1.45 -20.13
CA VAL A 322 -4.40 -1.14 -21.44
C VAL A 322 -5.42 -0.02 -21.24
N SER A 323 -5.23 1.08 -21.97
CA SER A 323 -6.16 2.22 -21.96
C SER A 323 -7.43 1.90 -22.75
N ASP A 324 -8.45 2.74 -22.60
CA ASP A 324 -9.71 2.62 -23.36
C ASP A 324 -9.51 2.68 -24.88
N ASP A 325 -8.41 3.30 -25.35
CA ASP A 325 -8.03 3.38 -26.76
C ASP A 325 -7.34 2.09 -27.27
N GLY A 326 -7.09 1.13 -26.38
CA GLY A 326 -6.46 -0.17 -26.69
C GLY A 326 -4.93 -0.15 -26.70
N ASP A 327 -4.32 1.02 -26.43
CA ASP A 327 -2.88 1.17 -26.32
C ASP A 327 -2.38 0.79 -24.92
N VAL A 328 -1.13 0.33 -24.84
CA VAL A 328 -0.47 0.05 -23.56
C VAL A 328 0.06 1.36 -23.00
N ASP A 329 -0.44 1.74 -21.83
CA ASP A 329 0.02 2.92 -21.09
C ASP A 329 0.63 2.51 -19.73
N ALA A 330 1.37 3.41 -19.11
CA ALA A 330 2.01 3.19 -17.82
C ALA A 330 1.54 4.23 -16.82
N LYS A 331 1.08 3.77 -15.64
CA LYS A 331 0.74 4.66 -14.54
C LYS A 331 1.99 5.36 -14.05
N CYS A 332 1.91 6.68 -13.89
CA CYS A 332 2.98 7.46 -13.31
C CYS A 332 3.27 6.94 -11.88
N PRO A 333 4.55 6.68 -11.52
CA PRO A 333 4.90 6.24 -10.16
C PRO A 333 4.67 7.30 -9.09
N THR A 334 4.50 8.56 -9.48
CA THR A 334 4.02 9.66 -8.65
C THR A 334 2.58 9.97 -9.05
N GLU A 335 1.76 10.53 -8.16
CA GLU A 335 0.33 10.73 -8.46
C GLU A 335 0.07 11.58 -9.72
N ILE A 336 1.00 12.47 -10.04
CA ILE A 336 1.00 13.26 -11.28
C ILE A 336 2.43 13.50 -11.77
N GLY A 337 2.59 13.61 -13.09
CA GLY A 337 3.82 14.11 -13.70
C GLY A 337 3.91 15.63 -13.58
N ILE A 338 4.98 16.14 -12.94
CA ILE A 338 5.21 17.57 -12.75
C ILE A 338 6.19 18.08 -13.82
N THR A 339 5.76 19.07 -14.60
CA THR A 339 6.63 19.75 -15.58
C THR A 339 7.63 20.68 -14.89
N ASP A 340 8.77 20.97 -15.52
CA ASP A 340 9.80 21.89 -14.99
C ASP A 340 9.24 23.25 -14.54
N ARG A 341 8.30 23.82 -15.30
CA ARG A 341 7.65 25.08 -14.92
C ARG A 341 6.88 24.95 -13.60
N ARG A 342 6.17 23.84 -13.40
CA ARG A 342 5.39 23.57 -12.19
C ARG A 342 6.27 23.30 -11.00
N GLU A 343 7.34 22.52 -11.19
CA GLU A 343 8.35 22.31 -10.15
C GLU A 343 8.93 23.66 -9.70
N ALA A 344 9.30 24.54 -10.63
CA ALA A 344 9.83 25.86 -10.30
C ALA A 344 8.81 26.80 -9.63
N GLU A 345 7.52 26.69 -9.96
CA GLU A 345 6.44 27.38 -9.24
C GLU A 345 6.35 26.84 -7.81
N LEU A 346 6.26 25.52 -7.62
CA LEU A 346 6.16 24.87 -6.31
C LEU A 346 7.36 25.14 -5.40
N SER A 347 8.58 25.14 -5.95
CA SER A 347 9.81 25.42 -5.22
C SER A 347 9.92 26.87 -4.70
N LYS A 348 9.04 27.78 -5.16
CA LYS A 348 8.92 29.15 -4.64
C LYS A 348 7.81 29.33 -3.60
N LEU A 349 6.90 28.36 -3.50
CA LEU A 349 5.79 28.35 -2.54
C LEU A 349 6.24 27.95 -1.14
#